data_AF-A0A7X7RPW3-F1
#
_entry.id   AF-A0A7X7RPW3-F1
#
_cell.length_a   1.000
_cell.length_b   1.000
_cell.length_c   1.000
_cell.angle_alpha   90.00
_cell.angle_beta   90.00
_cell.angle_gamma   90.00
#
_symmetry.space_group_name_H-M   'P 1'
#
loop_
_entity.id
_entity.type
_entity.pdbx_description
1 polymer ?
#
loop_
_entity_poly.entity_id
_entity_poly.type
_entity_poly.pdbx_seq_one_letter_code
_entity_poly.pdbx_strand_id
1 'polypeptide(L)' 'VISPVGHLRWEDKVVQIKDGGIGEISQKLYDTVTGIQLGRIQGPEGWVVEVK' A
#
# COMPACT_ATOMS: atom_id res chain seq x y z
N VAL A 1 4.73 1.40 -4.01
CA VAL A 1 4.71 0.39 -2.93
C VAL A 1 4.32 1.07 -1.63
N ILE A 2 3.44 0.44 -0.84
CA ILE A 2 3.08 0.91 0.50
C ILE A 2 3.43 -0.17 1.53
N SER A 3 3.65 0.23 2.79
CA SER A 3 3.85 -0.69 3.91
C SER A 3 2.87 -0.36 5.03
N PRO A 4 1.79 -1.13 5.23
CA PRO A 4 0.88 -0.91 6.34
C PRO A 4 1.56 -1.22 7.69
N VAL A 5 1.16 -0.51 8.74
CA VAL A 5 1.65 -0.71 10.11
C VAL A 5 0.59 -1.45 10.91
N GLY A 6 0.88 -2.70 11.31
CA GLY A 6 -0.04 -3.52 12.11
C GLY A 6 0.11 -3.32 13.63
N HIS A 7 1.26 -2.83 14.08
CA HIS A 7 1.54 -2.61 15.50
C HIS A 7 2.36 -1.33 15.70
N LEU A 8 2.00 -0.56 16.72
CA LEU A 8 2.77 0.58 17.20
C LEU A 8 3.26 0.24 18.61
N ARG A 9 4.58 0.25 18.81
CA ARG A 9 5.17 0.11 20.14
C ARG A 9 5.67 1.46 20.62
N TRP A 10 5.28 1.84 21.83
CA TRP A 10 5.81 2.99 22.54
C TRP A 10 6.16 2.56 23.97
N GLU A 11 7.46 2.58 24.30
CA GLU A 11 7.99 2.07 25.58
C GLU A 11 7.54 0.61 25.80
N ASP A 12 6.84 0.38 26.90
CA ASP A 12 6.29 -0.91 27.31
C ASP A 12 4.88 -1.15 26.77
N LYS A 13 4.31 -0.17 26.05
CA LYS A 13 2.96 -0.27 25.48
C LYS A 13 3.04 -0.75 24.03
N VAL A 14 2.30 -1.81 23.74
CA VAL A 14 2.06 -2.28 22.38
C VAL A 14 0.61 -1.99 22.03
N VAL A 15 0.41 -1.13 21.03
CA VAL A 15 -0.89 -0.82 20.46
C VAL A 15 -1.01 -1.59 19.15
N GLN A 16 -1.94 -2.53 19.10
CA GLN A 16 -2.30 -3.21 17.86
C GLN A 16 -3.21 -2.29 17.04
N ILE A 17 -2.86 -2.08 15.78
CA ILE A 17 -3.70 -1.33 14.85
C ILE A 17 -4.73 -2.31 14.30
N LYS A 18 -6.01 -2.09 14.65
CA LYS A 18 -7.14 -2.97 14.27
C LYS A 18 -6.87 -4.43 14.70
N ASP A 19 -6.83 -5.36 13.75
CA ASP A 19 -6.58 -6.79 13.90
C ASP A 19 -5.12 -7.17 13.58
N GLY A 20 -4.24 -6.18 13.41
CA GLY A 20 -2.87 -6.36 12.94
C GLY A 20 -2.77 -6.52 11.42
N GLY A 21 -3.89 -6.49 10.70
CA GLY A 21 -3.96 -6.57 9.25
C GLY A 21 -3.88 -5.21 8.55
N ILE A 22 -3.89 -5.26 7.22
CA ILE A 22 -3.99 -4.07 6.36
C ILE A 22 -5.43 -3.55 6.35
N GLY A 23 -5.60 -2.24 6.52
CA GLY A 23 -6.91 -1.59 6.38
C GLY A 23 -7.38 -1.55 4.92
N GLU A 24 -8.69 -1.46 4.69
CA GLU A 24 -9.30 -1.44 3.36
C GLU A 24 -8.72 -0.35 2.45
N ILE A 25 -8.53 0.86 2.98
CA ILE A 25 -7.97 1.99 2.24
C ILE A 25 -6.51 1.73 1.84
N SER A 26 -5.70 1.19 2.76
CA SER A 26 -4.33 0.81 2.49
C SER A 26 -4.29 -0.28 1.42
N GLN A 27 -5.12 -1.32 1.53
CA GLN A 27 -5.20 -2.38 0.54
C GLN A 27 -5.57 -1.83 -0.86
N LYS A 28 -6.60 -0.99 -0.94
CA LYS A 28 -7.01 -0.34 -2.19
C LYS A 28 -5.90 0.47 -2.83
N LEU A 29 -5.14 1.22 -2.02
CA LEU A 29 -4.00 2.00 -2.52
C LEU A 29 -2.86 1.08 -3.02
N TYR A 30 -2.55 0.01 -2.27
CA TYR A 30 -1.58 -1.00 -2.70
C TYR A 30 -1.96 -1.60 -4.05
N ASP A 31 -3.19 -2.07 -4.18
CA ASP A 31 -3.70 -2.73 -5.39
C ASP A 31 -3.71 -1.79 -6.58
N THR A 32 -4.13 -0.54 -6.38
CA THR A 32 -4.19 0.48 -7.45
C THR A 32 -2.78 0.81 -7.96
N VAL A 33 -1.85 1.12 -7.06
CA VAL A 33 -0.48 1.50 -7.46
C VAL A 33 0.23 0.32 -8.10
N THR A 34 0.12 -0.88 -7.51
CA THR A 34 0.75 -2.08 -8.06
C THR A 34 0.11 -2.49 -9.39
N GLY A 35 -1.21 -2.33 -9.53
CA GLY A 35 -1.93 -2.55 -10.77
C GLY A 35 -1.47 -1.63 -11.89
N ILE A 36 -1.22 -0.35 -11.60
CA ILE A 36 -0.63 0.61 -12.55
C ILE A 36 0.78 0.18 -12.93
N GLN A 37 1.63 -0.12 -11.95
CA GLN A 37 3.02 -0.53 -12.17
C GLN A 37 3.16 -1.79 -13.03
N LEU A 38 2.24 -2.75 -12.87
CA LEU A 38 2.21 -4.00 -13.63
C LEU A 38 1.45 -3.88 -14.95
N GLY A 39 0.97 -2.69 -15.31
CA GLY A 39 0.18 -2.46 -16.54
C GLY A 39 -1.20 -3.15 -16.54
N ARG A 40 -1.69 -3.61 -15.39
CA ARG A 40 -3.03 -4.23 -15.24
C ARG A 40 -4.15 -3.21 -15.20
N ILE A 41 -3.85 -2.00 -14.72
CA ILE A 41 -4.77 -0.86 -14.62
C ILE A 41 -4.10 0.33 -15.30
N GLN A 42 -4.86 1.12 -16.06
CA GLN A 42 -4.35 2.34 -16.64
C GLN A 42 -4.14 3.40 -15.54
N GLY A 43 -2.90 3.87 -15.40
CA GLY A 43 -2.56 4.99 -14.54
C GLY A 43 -2.72 6.33 -15.24
N PRO A 44 -2.58 7.45 -14.51
CA PRO A 44 -2.46 8.78 -15.10
C PRO A 44 -1.30 8.87 -16.09
N GLU A 45 -1.38 9.84 -17.00
CA GLU A 45 -0.33 10.10 -17.97
C GLU A 45 1.03 10.33 -17.27
N GLY A 46 2.09 9.73 -17.82
CA GLY A 46 3.45 9.83 -17.30
C GLY A 46 3.79 8.93 -16.10
N TRP A 47 2.84 8.16 -15.56
CA TRP A 47 3.10 7.26 -14.43
C TRP A 47 3.76 5.93 -14.83
N VAL A 48 3.60 5.52 -16.09
CA VAL A 48 4.23 4.32 -16.66
C VAL A 48 4.89 4.72 -17.96
N VAL A 49 6.13 4.29 -18.16
CA VAL A 49 6.92 4.58 -19.35
C VAL A 49 7.48 3.26 -19.87
N GLU A 50 7.36 3.04 -21.18
CA GLU A 50 7.98 1.89 -21.85
C GLU A 50 9.49 2.09 -21.90
N VAL A 51 10.23 1.09 -21.43
CA VAL A 51 11.70 1.10 -21.41
C VAL A 51 12.22 0.45 -22.70
N LYS A 52 13.21 1.08 -23.33
CA LYS A 52 13.86 0.59 -24.57
C LYS A 52 15.07 -0.30 -24.27
#